data_AF-A0A1X7TQ53-F1
#
_entry.id   AF-A0A1X7TQ53-F1
#
_cell.length_a   1.000
_cell.length_b   1.000
_cell.length_c   1.000
_cell.angle_alpha   90.00
_cell.angle_beta   90.00
_cell.angle_gamma   90.00
#
_symmetry.space_group_name_H-M   'P 1'
#
loop_
_entity.id
_entity.type
_entity.pdbx_description
1 polymer ?
#
loop_
_entity_poly.entity_id
_entity_poly.type
_entity_poly.pdbx_seq_one_letter_code
_entity_poly.pdbx_strand_id
1 'polypeptide(L)'
;EIKKYWPNSSSKNYNILYEGEIKNVYCNMEELCGSGGGWTRLAYLDMTDSTQNCPPGFRLYQSGGVRACGRLISSGGSCTSVQFPSNGISYSQVCGRVVGYQWGSPDAAYPGRYQ
;
A
#
# COMPACT_ATOMS: atom_id res chain seq x y z
N GLU A 1 6.43 -0.21 19.73
CA GLU A 1 6.96 0.09 21.08
C GLU A 1 7.85 1.34 21.17
N ILE A 2 8.72 1.61 20.19
CA ILE A 2 9.67 2.74 20.22
C ILE A 2 9.03 4.06 20.66
N LYS A 3 7.90 4.47 20.07
CA LYS A 3 7.20 5.71 20.42
C LYS A 3 6.74 5.78 21.87
N LYS A 4 6.39 4.63 22.49
CA LYS A 4 5.96 4.54 23.89
C LYS A 4 7.12 4.87 24.84
N TYR A 5 8.29 4.30 24.58
CA TYR A 5 9.48 4.51 25.42
C TYR A 5 10.22 5.81 25.09
N TRP A 6 10.14 6.27 23.84
CA TRP A 6 10.83 7.46 23.32
C TRP A 6 9.81 8.38 22.62
N PRO A 7 9.01 9.16 23.38
CA PRO A 7 7.93 9.96 22.80
C PRO A 7 8.40 11.01 21.78
N ASN A 8 9.62 11.52 21.95
CA ASN A 8 10.25 12.52 21.07
C ASN A 8 10.99 11.89 19.87
N SER A 9 10.83 10.59 19.63
CA SER A 9 11.42 9.93 18.45
C SER A 9 10.83 10.48 17.15
N SER A 10 11.70 10.66 16.14
CA SER A 10 11.32 11.15 14.80
C SER A 10 11.00 10.00 13.84
N SER A 11 10.27 10.28 12.76
CA SER A 11 10.02 9.30 11.70
C SER A 11 11.32 8.97 10.96
N LYS A 12 11.67 7.68 10.87
CA LYS A 12 12.86 7.16 10.17
C LYS A 12 12.85 5.64 10.11
N ASN A 13 13.88 5.06 9.52
CA ASN A 13 14.16 3.63 9.65
C ASN A 13 14.74 3.31 11.03
N TYR A 14 14.23 2.23 11.63
CA TYR A 14 14.67 1.68 12.89
C TYR A 14 15.04 0.21 12.70
N ASN A 15 16.06 -0.23 13.41
CA ASN A 15 16.35 -1.64 13.59
C ASN A 15 15.53 -2.15 14.77
N ILE A 16 14.60 -3.08 14.52
CA ILE A 16 13.79 -3.71 15.55
C ILE A 16 14.16 -5.19 15.65
N LEU A 17 14.21 -5.72 16.87
CA LEU A 17 14.35 -7.16 17.11
C LEU A 17 12.95 -7.76 17.15
N TYR A 18 12.66 -8.70 16.25
CA TYR A 18 11.39 -9.41 16.22
C TYR A 18 11.64 -10.90 15.96
N GLU A 19 11.14 -11.76 16.84
CA GLU A 19 11.35 -13.22 16.78
C GLU A 19 12.82 -13.64 16.61
N GLY A 20 13.75 -12.89 17.22
CA GLY A 20 15.19 -13.17 17.15
C GLY A 20 15.91 -12.62 15.90
N GLU A 21 15.19 -11.99 14.97
CA GLU A 21 15.75 -11.38 13.77
C GLU A 21 15.75 -9.84 13.88
N ILE A 22 16.84 -9.19 13.44
CA ILE A 22 16.90 -7.73 13.33
C ILE A 22 16.29 -7.32 11.99
N LYS A 23 15.21 -6.54 12.03
CA LYS A 23 14.52 -6.01 10.84
C LYS A 23 14.70 -4.51 10.75
N ASN A 24 15.11 -4.03 9.57
CA ASN A 24 15.14 -2.60 9.29
C ASN A 24 13.77 -2.17 8.74
N VAL A 25 13.02 -1.38 9.51
CA VAL A 25 11.67 -0.95 9.15
C VAL A 25 11.51 0.55 9.31
N TYR A 26 10.76 1.16 8.41
CA TYR A 26 10.37 2.57 8.55
C TYR A 26 9.26 2.69 9.57
N CYS A 27 9.44 3.55 10.57
CA CYS A 27 8.40 3.89 11.53
C CYS A 27 8.00 5.36 11.38
N ASN A 28 6.70 5.60 11.17
CA ASN A 28 6.14 6.93 11.24
C ASN A 28 5.79 7.27 12.70
N MET A 29 6.43 8.30 13.25
CA MET A 29 6.26 8.75 14.63
C MET A 29 5.27 9.92 14.76
N GLU A 30 4.68 10.33 13.65
CA GLU A 30 3.63 11.34 13.56
C GLU A 30 2.25 10.71 13.47
N GLU A 31 1.21 11.54 13.53
CA GLU A 31 -0.18 11.11 13.41
C GLU A 31 -0.46 10.50 12.02
N LEU A 32 -1.14 9.35 12.00
CA LEU A 32 -1.67 8.73 10.79
C LEU A 32 -3.07 8.18 11.07
N CYS A 33 -3.99 8.44 10.15
CA CYS A 33 -5.39 8.03 10.26
C CYS A 33 -6.08 8.43 11.59
N GLY A 34 -5.75 9.60 12.15
CA GLY A 34 -6.33 10.07 13.41
C GLY A 34 -5.78 9.40 14.67
N SER A 35 -4.80 8.49 14.54
CA SER A 35 -4.08 7.91 15.67
C SER A 35 -2.67 8.48 15.73
N GLY A 36 -2.16 8.66 16.94
CA GLY A 36 -0.77 9.10 17.16
C GLY A 36 0.29 8.19 16.53
N GLY A 37 1.56 8.57 16.67
CA GLY A 37 2.68 7.87 16.03
C GLY A 37 2.98 6.47 16.54
N GLY A 38 4.01 5.86 15.95
CA GLY A 38 4.42 4.48 16.22
C GLY A 38 3.97 3.49 15.16
N TRP A 39 3.69 3.96 13.96
CA TRP A 39 3.23 3.17 12.83
C TRP A 39 4.42 2.54 12.09
N THR A 40 4.45 1.21 12.00
CA THR A 40 5.44 0.50 11.18
C THR A 40 4.93 0.37 9.75
N ARG A 41 5.74 0.80 8.77
CA ARG A 41 5.39 0.73 7.35
C ARG A 41 5.44 -0.72 6.84
N LEU A 42 4.30 -1.21 6.35
CA LEU A 42 4.18 -2.54 5.72
C LEU A 42 4.54 -2.51 4.23
N ALA A 43 4.15 -1.44 3.54
CA ALA A 43 4.35 -1.28 2.10
C ALA A 43 4.61 0.18 1.75
N TYR A 44 5.30 0.41 0.64
CA TYR A 44 5.48 1.72 0.05
C TYR A 44 5.15 1.64 -1.44
N LEU A 45 4.12 2.36 -1.84
CA LEU A 45 3.73 2.53 -3.23
C LEU A 45 3.25 3.97 -3.41
N ASP A 46 4.12 4.80 -3.96
CA ASP A 46 3.81 6.18 -4.31
C ASP A 46 3.99 6.38 -5.81
N MET A 47 2.89 6.43 -6.55
CA MET A 47 2.95 6.60 -8.00
C MET A 47 3.23 8.05 -8.43
N THR A 48 3.24 9.01 -7.49
CA THR A 48 3.69 10.38 -7.76
C THR A 48 5.22 10.45 -7.89
N ASP A 49 5.94 9.55 -7.22
CA ASP A 49 7.37 9.36 -7.39
C ASP A 49 7.66 8.59 -8.69
N SER A 50 8.26 9.28 -9.66
CA SER A 50 8.57 8.75 -10.99
C SER A 50 9.51 7.53 -10.98
N THR A 51 10.23 7.30 -9.88
CA THR A 51 11.15 6.17 -9.73
C THR A 51 10.47 4.89 -9.25
N GLN A 52 9.24 4.97 -8.73
CA GLN A 52 8.50 3.80 -8.26
C GLN A 52 7.97 2.96 -9.43
N ASN A 53 8.06 1.65 -9.29
CA ASN A 53 7.51 0.68 -10.23
C ASN A 53 6.23 0.05 -9.68
N CYS A 54 5.38 -0.43 -10.59
CA CYS A 54 4.19 -1.15 -10.17
C CYS A 54 4.52 -2.49 -9.53
N PRO A 55 3.74 -2.92 -8.52
CA PRO A 55 3.93 -4.23 -7.89
C PRO A 55 3.78 -5.37 -8.91
N PRO A 56 4.35 -6.56 -8.61
CA PRO A 56 4.20 -7.73 -9.48
C PRO A 56 2.74 -8.02 -9.83
N GLY A 57 2.50 -8.36 -11.11
CA GLY A 57 1.17 -8.59 -11.65
C GLY A 57 0.43 -7.32 -12.11
N PHE A 58 0.92 -6.13 -11.75
CA PHE A 58 0.35 -4.87 -12.21
C PHE A 58 1.20 -4.26 -13.33
N ARG A 59 0.53 -3.51 -14.21
CA ARG A 59 1.16 -2.71 -15.27
C ARG A 59 1.08 -1.23 -14.93
N LEU A 60 2.12 -0.49 -15.29
CA LEU A 60 2.11 0.97 -15.29
C LEU A 60 1.20 1.50 -16.40
N TYR A 61 0.22 2.30 -16.01
CA TYR A 61 -0.57 3.15 -16.89
C TYR A 61 -0.14 4.60 -16.68
N GLN A 62 0.04 5.31 -17.79
CA GLN A 62 0.41 6.72 -17.77
C GLN A 62 -0.42 7.48 -18.80
N SER A 63 -1.20 8.45 -18.33
CA SER A 63 -2.04 9.30 -19.18
C SER A 63 -2.32 10.62 -18.47
N GLY A 64 -2.36 11.73 -19.21
CA GLY A 64 -2.68 13.05 -18.65
C GLY A 64 -1.77 13.49 -17.48
N GLY A 65 -0.50 13.05 -17.46
CA GLY A 65 0.44 13.32 -16.36
C GLY A 65 0.25 12.47 -15.10
N VAL A 66 -0.78 11.61 -15.06
CA VAL A 66 -1.02 10.67 -13.96
C VAL A 66 -0.31 9.35 -14.24
N ARG A 67 0.34 8.80 -13.21
CA ARG A 67 0.87 7.43 -13.19
C ARG A 67 0.03 6.59 -12.25
N ALA A 68 -0.37 5.40 -12.69
CA ALA A 68 -1.16 4.48 -11.89
C ALA A 68 -0.78 3.03 -12.18
N CYS A 69 -1.01 2.14 -11.21
CA CYS A 69 -0.87 0.71 -11.40
C CYS A 69 -2.23 0.10 -11.63
N GLY A 70 -2.37 -0.67 -12.71
CA GLY A 70 -3.61 -1.32 -13.08
C GLY A 70 -3.38 -2.77 -13.50
N ARG A 71 -4.47 -3.49 -13.73
CA ARG A 71 -4.45 -4.86 -14.23
C ARG A 71 -3.74 -4.96 -15.58
N LEU A 72 -3.22 -6.16 -15.88
CA LEU A 72 -2.74 -6.49 -17.22
C LEU A 72 -3.88 -6.43 -18.24
N ILE A 73 -3.53 -6.23 -19.52
CA ILE A 73 -4.51 -6.25 -20.61
C ILE A 73 -5.08 -7.66 -20.75
N SER A 74 -6.38 -7.79 -20.60
CA SER A 74 -7.13 -9.04 -20.81
C SER A 74 -8.41 -8.77 -21.58
N SER A 75 -8.86 -9.74 -22.38
CA SER A 75 -10.10 -9.69 -23.16
C SER A 75 -11.39 -9.81 -22.32
N GLY A 76 -11.26 -10.09 -21.02
CA GLY A 76 -12.38 -10.18 -20.07
C GLY A 76 -12.07 -9.56 -18.71
N GLY A 77 -13.01 -9.70 -17.76
CA GLY A 77 -12.82 -9.31 -16.36
C GLY A 77 -11.74 -10.16 -15.68
N SER A 78 -10.86 -9.51 -14.91
CA SER A 78 -9.76 -10.18 -14.21
C SER A 78 -9.44 -9.44 -12.91
N CYS A 79 -9.02 -10.20 -11.90
CA CYS A 79 -8.57 -9.68 -10.61
C CYS A 79 -7.10 -10.02 -10.42
N THR A 80 -6.30 -9.03 -10.04
CA THR A 80 -4.91 -9.21 -9.64
C THR A 80 -4.74 -8.63 -8.25
N SER A 81 -4.06 -9.37 -7.38
CA SER A 81 -3.74 -8.94 -6.02
C SER A 81 -2.23 -9.03 -5.80
N VAL A 82 -1.74 -8.16 -4.93
CA VAL A 82 -0.39 -8.23 -4.37
C VAL A 82 -0.52 -8.39 -2.87
N GLN A 83 0.33 -9.24 -2.29
CA GLN A 83 0.42 -9.40 -0.85
C GLN A 83 1.63 -8.62 -0.34
N PHE A 84 1.40 -7.76 0.64
CA PHE A 84 2.46 -7.08 1.38
C PHE A 84 2.58 -7.74 2.75
N PRO A 85 3.58 -8.63 2.96
CA PRO A 85 3.70 -9.34 4.22
C PRO A 85 4.11 -8.37 5.34
N SER A 86 3.60 -8.61 6.55
CA SER A 86 4.07 -7.91 7.75
C SER A 86 5.43 -8.40 8.24
N ASN A 87 6.03 -9.37 7.54
CA ASN A 87 7.28 -10.03 7.90
C ASN A 87 7.25 -10.56 9.34
N GLY A 88 6.14 -11.21 9.71
CA GLY A 88 5.92 -11.79 11.03
C GLY A 88 5.43 -10.78 12.08
N ILE A 89 5.52 -9.48 11.84
CA ILE A 89 5.12 -8.46 12.82
C ILE A 89 3.61 -8.50 13.01
N SER A 90 3.18 -8.70 14.25
CA SER A 90 1.78 -8.61 14.65
C SER A 90 1.29 -7.16 14.62
N TYR A 91 0.06 -6.94 14.15
CA TYR A 91 -0.55 -5.61 14.07
C TYR A 91 -2.03 -5.68 14.48
N SER A 92 -2.56 -4.58 15.01
CA SER A 92 -3.97 -4.43 15.38
C SER A 92 -4.77 -3.56 14.42
N GLN A 93 -4.08 -2.78 13.58
CA GLN A 93 -4.68 -1.83 12.65
C GLN A 93 -3.75 -1.60 11.46
N VAL A 94 -4.35 -1.26 10.31
CA VAL A 94 -3.65 -0.87 9.09
C VAL A 94 -4.21 0.48 8.64
N CYS A 95 -3.33 1.41 8.33
CA CYS A 95 -3.66 2.74 7.81
C CYS A 95 -3.03 2.91 6.43
N GLY A 96 -3.81 3.39 5.46
CA GLY A 96 -3.33 3.63 4.10
C GLY A 96 -4.33 4.45 3.30
N ARG A 97 -3.86 5.02 2.18
CA ARG A 97 -4.68 5.76 1.22
C ARG A 97 -4.42 5.22 -0.17
N VAL A 98 -5.50 4.95 -0.90
CA VAL A 98 -5.45 4.50 -2.30
C VAL A 98 -6.29 5.46 -3.13
N VAL A 99 -5.76 5.88 -4.27
CA VAL A 99 -6.51 6.64 -5.29
C VAL A 99 -6.67 5.73 -6.50
N GLY A 100 -7.92 5.41 -6.83
CA GLY A 100 -8.27 4.60 -8.00
C GLY A 100 -8.72 5.47 -9.17
N TYR A 101 -8.38 5.04 -10.38
CA TYR A 101 -8.86 5.66 -11.62
C TYR A 101 -9.72 4.65 -12.38
N GLN A 102 -10.88 5.09 -12.83
CA GLN A 102 -11.76 4.27 -13.66
C GLN A 102 -11.24 4.23 -15.09
N TRP A 103 -11.24 3.03 -15.68
CA TRP A 103 -10.98 2.83 -17.10
C TRP A 103 -12.23 2.26 -17.78
N GLY A 104 -12.74 2.95 -18.80
CA GLY A 104 -13.98 2.56 -19.47
C GLY A 104 -15.24 2.89 -18.67
N SER A 105 -16.28 2.06 -18.81
CA SER A 105 -17.51 2.13 -18.03
C SER A 105 -17.35 1.46 -16.66
N PRO A 106 -18.10 1.88 -15.62
CA PRO A 106 -18.18 1.12 -14.40
C PRO A 106 -19.03 -0.12 -14.69
N ASP A 107 -18.39 -1.24 -15.02
CA ASP A 107 -19.07 -2.54 -15.23
C ASP A 107 -19.52 -3.17 -13.90
N ALA A 108 -20.04 -2.37 -12.96
CA ALA A 108 -20.58 -2.87 -11.69
C ALA A 108 -21.89 -3.63 -11.88
N ALA A 109 -22.59 -3.42 -13.00
CA ALA A 109 -23.76 -4.20 -13.40
C ALA A 109 -23.74 -4.35 -14.92
N TYR A 110 -23.26 -5.49 -15.42
CA TYR A 110 -23.62 -5.91 -16.78
C TYR A 110 -25.09 -6.37 -16.69
N PRO A 111 -26.07 -5.72 -17.36
CA PRO A 111 -27.42 -6.25 -17.45
C PRO A 111 -27.41 -7.45 -18.41
N GLY A 112 -26.74 -8.52 -18.00
CA GLY A 112 -26.67 -9.78 -18.70
C GLY A 112 -28.01 -10.50 -18.54
N ARG A 113 -28.97 -10.11 -19.38
CA ARG A 113 -30.07 -10.92 -19.92
C ARG A 113 -30.61 -12.02 -18.98
N TYR A 114 -31.59 -11.67 -18.15
CA TYR A 114 -32.70 -12.60 -17.91
C TYR A 114 -33.51 -12.65 -19.21
N GLN A 115 -33.23 -13.62 -20.07
CA GLN A 115 -34.19 -14.13 -21.06
C GLN A 115 -34.69 -15.48 -20.55
#